data_AF-A0A150QW60-F1
#
_entry.id   AF-A0A150QW60-F1
#
_cell.length_a   1.000
_cell.length_b   1.000
_cell.length_c   1.000
_cell.angle_alpha   90.00
_cell.angle_beta   90.00
_cell.angle_gamma   90.00
#
_symmetry.space_group_name_H-M   'P 1'
#
loop_
_entity.id
_entity.type
_entity.pdbx_description
1 polymer ?
#
loop_
_entity_poly.entity_id
_entity_poly.type
_entity_poly.pdbx_seq_one_letter_code
_entity_poly.pdbx_strand_id
1 'polypeptide(L)'
;MKTRETELETAQSEKIDYEDVDEVIALAARLAEADKDRLRIEDLERVGAELEIPPHHVRRAAEELAMRRQREAAQQLAARRRLRWAGAALAAIVLVLGGVILSARASLEQARAEVQRRRAQVENVVERRERTRARHEGAAPSPERDAELAGADNRVSIERRRHDEDASAYNALASGLSEQLAARLFGLPTRVPLSNEIDAR
;
A
#
# COMPACT_ATOMS: atom_id res chain seq x y z
N MET A 1 35.31 -6.19 78.62
CA MET A 1 34.37 -7.25 78.16
C MET A 1 33.15 -6.55 77.60
N LYS A 2 33.00 -6.49 76.26
CA LYS A 2 32.05 -7.31 75.47
C LYS A 2 30.62 -7.14 76.01
N THR A 3 29.61 -6.63 75.30
CA THR A 3 29.04 -7.06 74.00
C THR A 3 27.80 -6.13 73.79
N ARG A 4 27.58 -5.36 72.71
CA ARG A 4 26.90 -5.61 71.41
C ARG A 4 26.47 -4.19 70.94
N GLU A 5 26.81 -3.59 69.80
CA GLU A 5 26.88 -4.09 68.41
C GLU A 5 25.66 -4.94 68.05
N THR A 6 24.49 -4.30 67.92
CA THR A 6 23.44 -4.65 66.94
C THR A 6 22.27 -3.69 67.11
N GLU A 7 22.27 -2.57 66.40
CA GLU A 7 21.03 -1.90 65.92
C GLU A 7 21.36 -0.84 64.84
N LEU A 8 22.36 -1.15 64.02
CA LEU A 8 22.63 -0.55 62.72
C LEU A 8 22.52 -1.68 61.69
N GLU A 9 21.33 -2.21 61.45
CA GLU A 9 21.05 -3.01 60.25
C GLU A 9 19.56 -3.38 60.15
N THR A 10 18.77 -2.47 59.60
CA THR A 10 17.70 -2.85 58.66
C THR A 10 17.60 -1.77 57.59
N ALA A 11 18.68 -1.66 56.81
CA ALA A 11 18.55 -1.32 55.41
C ALA A 11 17.87 -2.52 54.71
N GLN A 12 16.60 -2.38 54.36
CA GLN A 12 15.96 -3.16 53.30
C GLN A 12 15.06 -2.18 52.53
N SER A 13 15.59 -1.59 51.46
CA SER A 13 15.36 -2.08 50.09
C SER A 13 13.89 -1.97 49.69
N GLU A 14 13.44 -0.73 49.56
CA GLU A 14 12.28 -0.41 48.74
C GLU A 14 12.70 -0.70 47.29
N LYS A 15 12.27 -1.86 46.77
CA LYS A 15 12.42 -2.22 45.37
C LYS A 15 11.63 -1.21 44.56
N ILE A 16 12.33 -0.31 43.89
CA ILE A 16 11.75 0.58 42.88
C ILE A 16 11.08 -0.32 41.84
N ASP A 17 9.77 -0.15 41.65
CA ASP A 17 9.01 -0.89 40.65
C ASP A 17 9.53 -0.52 39.26
N TYR A 18 9.70 -1.50 38.38
CA TYR A 18 10.25 -1.28 37.05
C TYR A 18 9.30 -0.45 36.16
N GLU A 19 8.01 -0.36 36.50
CA GLU A 19 7.04 0.53 35.84
C GLU A 19 7.28 2.03 36.16
N ASP A 20 7.87 2.36 37.31
CA ASP A 20 8.16 3.75 37.70
C ASP A 20 9.43 4.31 37.04
N VAL A 21 10.29 3.43 36.53
CA VAL A 21 11.55 3.83 35.88
C VAL A 21 11.29 4.60 34.59
N ASP A 22 10.27 4.22 33.81
CA ASP A 22 9.91 4.91 32.58
C ASP A 22 9.29 6.29 32.85
N GLU A 23 8.52 6.45 33.93
CA GLU A 23 8.01 7.76 34.37
C GLU A 23 9.13 8.67 34.87
N VAL A 24 10.07 8.12 35.64
CA VAL A 24 11.24 8.86 36.13
C VAL A 24 12.16 9.26 34.97
N ILE A 25 12.38 8.39 33.98
CA ILE A 25 13.14 8.70 32.76
C ILE A 25 12.39 9.77 31.94
N ALA A 26 11.07 9.67 31.79
CA ALA A 26 10.27 10.66 31.07
C ALA A 26 10.24 12.02 31.77
N LEU A 27 10.20 12.02 33.11
CA LEU A 27 10.25 13.22 33.95
C LEU A 27 11.65 13.84 33.92
N ALA A 28 12.71 13.04 34.05
CA ALA A 28 14.09 13.48 33.95
C ALA A 28 14.40 14.02 32.55
N ALA A 29 13.88 13.40 31.48
CA ALA A 29 13.98 13.91 30.12
C ALA A 29 13.23 15.24 29.94
N ARG A 30 12.04 15.39 30.56
CA ARG A 30 11.28 16.65 30.56
C ARG A 30 12.00 17.75 31.34
N LEU A 31 12.57 17.43 32.50
CA LEU A 31 13.34 18.35 33.33
C LEU A 31 14.64 18.76 32.64
N ALA A 32 15.37 17.81 32.06
CA ALA A 32 16.56 18.08 31.27
C ALA A 32 16.26 18.94 30.02
N GLU A 33 15.11 18.75 29.38
CA GLU A 33 14.66 19.59 28.26
C GLU A 33 14.25 21.00 28.73
N ALA A 34 13.58 21.11 29.89
CA ALA A 34 13.24 22.39 30.50
C ALA A 34 14.47 23.16 31.03
N ASP A 35 15.55 22.45 31.40
CA ASP A 35 16.80 23.04 31.90
C ASP A 35 17.85 23.30 30.81
N LYS A 36 17.68 22.77 29.59
CA LYS A 36 18.60 23.04 28.45
C LYS A 36 18.78 24.53 28.16
N ASP A 37 17.76 25.33 28.46
CA ASP A 37 17.71 26.78 28.26
C ASP A 37 18.05 27.58 29.53
N ARG A 38 18.31 26.91 30.65
CA ARG A 38 18.52 27.54 31.95
C ARG A 38 19.96 27.66 32.39
N LEU A 39 20.92 27.03 31.70
CA LEU A 39 22.33 27.39 31.85
C LEU A 39 22.55 28.79 31.25
N ARG A 40 22.28 29.82 32.06
CA ARG A 40 22.58 31.20 31.71
C ARG A 40 24.09 31.36 31.75
N ILE A 41 24.61 32.22 30.89
CA ILE A 41 26.04 32.56 30.86
C ILE A 41 26.53 32.97 32.27
N GLU A 42 25.65 33.59 33.05
CA GLU A 42 25.84 33.96 34.46
C GLU A 42 26.12 32.74 35.38
N ASP A 43 25.45 31.61 35.17
CA ASP A 43 25.65 30.40 35.97
C ASP A 43 26.98 29.70 35.62
N LEU A 44 27.35 29.73 34.34
CA LEU A 44 28.63 29.23 33.85
C LEU A 44 29.80 30.09 34.36
N GLU A 45 29.64 31.41 34.41
CA GLU A 45 30.64 32.33 34.97
C GLU A 45 30.81 32.15 36.48
N ARG A 46 29.72 31.89 37.21
CA ARG A 46 29.75 31.57 38.65
C ARG A 46 30.51 30.27 38.95
N VAL A 47 30.20 29.18 38.23
CA VAL A 47 30.90 27.89 38.38
C VAL A 47 32.36 27.99 37.90
N GLY A 48 32.62 28.76 36.83
CA GLY A 48 33.98 29.02 36.36
C GLY A 48 34.81 29.79 37.38
N ALA A 49 34.21 30.73 38.10
CA ALA A 49 34.87 31.47 39.18
C ALA A 49 35.20 30.57 40.39
N GLU A 50 34.33 29.63 40.75
CA GLU A 50 34.57 28.63 41.80
C GLU A 50 35.73 27.68 41.45
N LEU A 51 35.95 27.43 40.16
CA LEU A 51 37.02 26.57 39.64
C LEU A 51 38.28 27.35 39.22
N GLU A 52 38.37 28.64 39.56
CA GLU A 52 39.49 29.54 39.21
C GLU A 52 39.75 29.69 37.70
N ILE A 53 38.73 29.49 36.86
CA ILE A 53 38.82 29.64 35.40
C ILE A 53 38.62 31.12 35.04
N PRO A 54 39.52 31.74 34.24
CA PRO A 54 39.35 33.13 33.83
C PRO A 54 38.03 33.36 33.05
N PRO A 55 37.26 34.42 33.37
CA PRO A 55 35.90 34.64 32.82
C PRO A 55 35.88 34.77 31.29
N HIS A 56 36.95 35.26 30.68
CA HIS A 56 37.06 35.36 29.22
C HIS A 56 37.12 33.98 28.52
N HIS A 57 37.56 32.91 29.20
CA HIS A 57 37.52 31.55 28.67
C HIS A 57 36.12 30.95 28.75
N VAL A 58 35.42 31.18 29.87
CA VAL A 58 34.04 30.74 30.07
C VAL A 58 33.11 31.36 29.02
N ARG A 59 33.24 32.68 28.79
CA ARG A 59 32.42 33.41 27.82
C ARG A 59 32.64 32.92 26.38
N ARG A 60 33.90 32.67 25.99
CA ARG A 60 34.25 32.13 24.67
C ARG A 60 33.70 30.71 24.46
N ALA A 61 33.79 29.86 25.49
CA ALA A 61 33.23 28.51 25.46
C ALA A 61 31.70 28.53 25.38
N ALA A 62 31.03 29.46 26.08
CA ALA A 62 29.58 29.63 26.02
C ALA A 62 29.11 30.10 24.63
N GLU A 63 29.81 31.05 24.01
CA GLU A 63 29.54 31.51 22.63
C GLU A 63 29.72 30.37 21.62
N GLU A 64 30.80 29.59 21.74
CA GLU A 64 31.05 28.46 20.84
C GLU A 64 29.99 27.35 21.00
N LEU A 65 29.57 27.06 22.24
CA LEU A 65 28.50 26.11 22.52
C LEU A 65 27.15 26.58 21.98
N ALA A 66 26.83 27.88 22.12
CA ALA A 66 25.61 28.48 21.57
C ALA A 66 25.57 28.37 20.03
N MET A 67 26.70 28.65 19.37
CA MET A 67 26.83 28.47 17.92
C MET A 67 26.65 27.01 17.48
N ARG A 68 27.24 26.04 18.22
CA ARG A 68 27.05 24.61 17.94
C ARG A 68 25.60 24.17 18.13
N ARG A 69 24.95 24.55 19.24
CA ARG A 69 23.54 24.25 19.52
C ARG A 69 22.61 24.83 18.46
N GLN A 70 22.85 26.06 17.99
CA GLN A 70 22.06 26.64 16.90
C GLN A 70 22.21 25.84 15.60
N ARG A 71 23.43 25.40 15.25
CA ARG A 71 23.66 24.55 14.07
C ARG A 71 22.98 23.18 14.22
N GLU A 72 23.08 22.56 15.39
CA GLU A 72 22.43 21.28 15.69
C GLU A 72 20.90 21.40 15.66
N ALA A 73 20.32 22.45 16.25
CA ALA A 73 18.88 22.70 16.22
C ALA A 73 18.38 22.95 14.78
N ALA A 74 19.11 23.73 13.98
CA ALA A 74 18.80 23.95 12.57
C ALA A 74 18.86 22.64 11.76
N GLN A 75 19.86 21.79 12.04
CA GLN A 75 19.99 20.46 11.41
C GLN A 75 18.84 19.53 11.82
N GLN A 76 18.44 19.51 13.10
CA GLN A 76 17.34 18.68 13.59
C GLN A 76 15.99 19.10 12.98
N LEU A 77 15.72 20.40 12.88
CA LEU A 77 14.52 20.92 12.22
C LEU A 77 14.49 20.57 10.72
N ALA A 78 15.63 20.68 10.03
CA ALA A 78 15.76 20.29 8.63
C ALA A 78 15.54 18.78 8.43
N ALA A 79 16.08 17.94 9.32
CA ALA A 79 15.90 16.49 9.29
C ALA A 79 14.43 16.10 9.49
N ARG A 80 13.73 16.69 10.47
CA ARG A 80 12.30 16.45 10.70
C ARG A 80 11.44 16.88 9.51
N ARG A 81 11.75 18.03 8.89
CA ARG A 81 11.06 18.47 7.66
C ARG A 81 11.27 17.50 6.51
N ARG A 82 12.51 17.04 6.28
CA ARG A 82 12.81 16.04 5.23
C ARG A 82 12.04 14.74 5.44
N LEU A 83 11.97 14.25 6.69
CA LEU A 83 11.23 13.02 6.99
C LEU A 83 9.73 13.17 6.72
N ARG A 84 9.13 14.31 7.09
CA ARG A 84 7.72 14.61 6.79
C ARG A 84 7.46 14.66 5.29
N TRP A 85 8.33 15.31 4.52
CA TRP A 85 8.20 15.36 3.06
C TRP A 85 8.42 14.00 2.40
N ALA A 86 9.35 13.19 2.90
CA ALA A 86 9.54 11.82 2.44
C ALA A 86 8.28 10.97 2.70
N GLY A 87 7.68 11.08 3.89
CA GLY A 87 6.42 10.41 4.21
C GLY A 87 5.27 10.87 3.32
N ALA A 88 5.14 12.18 3.09
CA ALA A 88 4.13 12.73 2.19
C ALA A 88 4.32 12.26 0.74
N ALA A 89 5.56 12.21 0.26
CA ALA A 89 5.87 11.71 -1.08
C ALA A 89 5.52 10.23 -1.23
N LEU A 90 5.84 9.41 -0.22
CA LEU A 90 5.48 7.99 -0.23
C LEU A 90 3.96 7.79 -0.23
N ALA A 91 3.23 8.55 0.60
CA ALA A 91 1.77 8.49 0.61
C ALA A 91 1.15 8.89 -0.73
N ALA A 92 1.70 9.91 -1.39
CA ALA A 92 1.27 10.31 -2.73
C ALA A 92 1.51 9.20 -3.77
N ILE A 93 2.67 8.53 -3.72
CA ILE A 93 2.98 7.39 -4.61
C ILE A 93 1.98 6.26 -4.41
N VAL A 94 1.66 5.91 -3.15
CA VAL A 94 0.67 4.87 -2.85
C VAL A 94 -0.72 5.24 -3.37
N LEU A 95 -1.14 6.50 -3.22
CA LEU A 95 -2.43 6.97 -3.74
C LEU A 95 -2.50 6.87 -5.27
N VAL A 96 -1.42 7.27 -5.97
CA VAL A 96 -1.35 7.16 -7.43
C VAL A 96 -1.39 5.70 -7.88
N LEU A 97 -0.57 4.84 -7.28
CA LEU A 97 -0.58 3.40 -7.59
C LEU A 97 -1.94 2.76 -7.31
N GLY A 98 -2.57 3.10 -6.18
CA GLY A 98 -3.91 2.65 -5.84
C GLY A 98 -4.94 3.10 -6.88
N GLY A 99 -4.88 4.35 -7.33
CA GLY A 99 -5.73 4.89 -8.39
C GLY A 99 -5.56 4.16 -9.73
N VAL A 100 -4.32 3.85 -10.12
CA VAL A 100 -4.03 3.08 -11.35
C VAL A 100 -4.61 1.67 -11.26
N ILE A 101 -4.43 0.98 -10.13
CA ILE A 101 -4.97 -0.38 -9.92
C ILE A 101 -6.52 -0.38 -9.93
N LEU A 102 -7.14 0.62 -9.29
CA LEU A 102 -8.60 0.78 -9.29
C LEU A 102 -9.14 1.06 -10.70
N SER A 103 -8.44 1.88 -11.48
CA SER A 103 -8.79 2.14 -12.88
C SER A 103 -8.68 0.87 -13.73
N ALA A 104 -7.59 0.12 -13.58
CA ALA A 104 -7.38 -1.16 -14.26
C ALA A 104 -8.45 -2.21 -13.92
N ARG A 105 -8.95 -2.20 -12.68
CA ARG A 105 -10.09 -3.03 -12.28
C ARG A 105 -11.34 -2.66 -13.08
N ALA A 106 -11.68 -1.37 -13.15
CA ALA A 106 -12.88 -0.91 -13.84
C ALA A 106 -12.85 -1.24 -15.34
N SER A 107 -11.69 -1.08 -15.99
CA SER A 107 -11.53 -1.43 -17.41
C SER A 107 -11.67 -2.94 -17.66
N LEU A 108 -11.09 -3.78 -16.80
CA LEU A 108 -11.26 -5.24 -16.86
C LEU A 108 -12.71 -5.66 -16.65
N GLU A 109 -13.40 -5.09 -15.67
CA GLU A 109 -14.83 -5.40 -15.43
C GLU A 109 -15.69 -5.03 -16.64
N GLN A 110 -15.44 -3.86 -17.25
CA GLN A 110 -16.15 -3.43 -18.45
C GLN A 110 -15.91 -4.37 -19.64
N ALA A 111 -14.65 -4.72 -19.91
CA ALA A 111 -14.28 -5.64 -20.99
C ALA A 111 -14.88 -7.03 -20.74
N ARG A 112 -14.83 -7.52 -19.50
CA ARG A 112 -15.44 -8.81 -19.11
C ARG A 112 -16.96 -8.80 -19.33
N ALA A 113 -17.62 -7.71 -18.96
CA ALA A 113 -19.06 -7.57 -19.16
C ALA A 113 -19.45 -7.63 -20.64
N GLU A 114 -18.65 -7.03 -21.53
CA GLU A 114 -18.87 -7.14 -22.98
C GLU A 114 -18.72 -8.58 -23.48
N VAL A 115 -17.64 -9.26 -23.08
CA VAL A 115 -17.42 -10.67 -23.45
C VAL A 115 -18.57 -11.56 -22.97
N GLN A 116 -19.07 -11.33 -21.75
CA GLN A 116 -20.23 -12.05 -21.20
C GLN A 116 -21.51 -11.75 -21.99
N ARG A 117 -21.74 -10.49 -22.38
CA ARG A 117 -22.88 -10.13 -23.25
C ARG A 117 -22.80 -10.86 -24.60
N ARG A 118 -21.63 -10.89 -25.24
CA ARG A 118 -21.44 -11.61 -26.51
C ARG A 118 -21.59 -13.10 -26.37
N ARG A 119 -21.10 -13.67 -25.27
CA ARG A 119 -21.28 -15.09 -24.99
C ARG A 119 -22.77 -15.47 -24.96
N ALA A 120 -23.59 -14.68 -24.27
CA ALA A 120 -25.04 -14.91 -24.25
C ALA A 120 -25.66 -14.77 -25.66
N GLN A 121 -25.15 -13.88 -26.52
CA GLN A 121 -25.61 -13.78 -27.93
C GLN A 121 -25.26 -15.04 -28.72
N VAL A 122 -24.03 -15.57 -28.57
CA VAL A 122 -23.61 -16.82 -29.20
C VAL A 122 -24.51 -17.97 -28.76
N GLU A 123 -24.77 -18.11 -27.45
CA GLU A 123 -25.64 -19.15 -26.89
C GLU A 123 -27.06 -19.07 -27.51
N ASN A 124 -27.64 -17.87 -27.60
CA ASN A 124 -28.95 -17.66 -28.25
C ASN A 124 -28.97 -18.06 -29.73
N VAL A 125 -27.90 -17.78 -30.49
CA VAL A 125 -27.84 -18.11 -31.92
C VAL A 125 -27.56 -19.59 -32.13
N VAL A 126 -26.77 -20.22 -31.27
CA VAL A 126 -26.54 -21.68 -31.26
C VAL A 126 -27.85 -22.43 -30.99
N GLU A 127 -28.60 -22.01 -29.97
CA GLU A 127 -29.90 -22.62 -29.67
C GLU A 127 -30.89 -22.46 -30.82
N ARG A 128 -30.92 -21.28 -31.47
CA ARG A 128 -31.74 -21.06 -32.68
C ARG A 128 -31.31 -21.97 -33.84
N ARG A 129 -30.00 -22.17 -34.04
CA ARG A 129 -29.49 -23.10 -35.04
C ARG A 129 -29.95 -24.52 -34.76
N GLU A 130 -29.89 -24.95 -33.50
CA GLU A 130 -30.36 -26.29 -33.09
C GLU A 130 -31.85 -26.46 -33.36
N ARG A 131 -32.68 -25.45 -33.04
CA ARG A 131 -34.11 -25.44 -33.38
C ARG A 131 -34.36 -25.53 -34.89
N THR A 132 -33.59 -24.82 -35.72
CA THR A 132 -33.67 -24.92 -37.18
C THR A 132 -33.27 -26.31 -37.66
N ARG A 133 -32.19 -26.90 -37.10
CA ARG A 133 -31.75 -28.25 -37.46
C ARG A 133 -32.80 -29.30 -37.08
N ALA A 134 -33.37 -29.22 -35.89
CA ALA A 134 -34.41 -30.12 -35.42
C ALA A 134 -35.68 -30.05 -36.28
N ARG A 135 -36.07 -28.86 -36.74
CA ARG A 135 -37.22 -28.69 -37.67
C ARG A 135 -37.04 -29.46 -38.98
N HIS A 136 -35.79 -29.55 -39.46
CA HIS A 136 -35.44 -30.19 -40.72
C HIS A 136 -34.93 -31.63 -40.55
N GLU A 137 -35.01 -32.18 -39.34
CA GLU A 137 -34.66 -33.56 -39.07
C GLU A 137 -35.64 -34.50 -39.78
N GLY A 138 -35.12 -35.39 -40.64
CA GLY A 138 -35.94 -36.29 -41.46
C GLY A 138 -36.63 -35.66 -42.67
N ALA A 139 -36.48 -34.34 -42.90
CA ALA A 139 -36.98 -33.68 -44.10
C ALA A 139 -36.18 -34.10 -45.35
N ALA A 140 -36.87 -34.29 -46.48
CA ALA A 140 -36.22 -34.60 -47.75
C ALA A 140 -35.21 -33.49 -48.13
N PRO A 141 -34.06 -33.84 -48.75
CA PRO A 141 -33.14 -32.84 -49.26
C PRO A 141 -33.81 -31.86 -50.23
N SER A 142 -33.73 -30.57 -49.91
CA SER A 142 -34.19 -29.49 -50.77
C SER A 142 -33.22 -28.30 -50.72
N PRO A 143 -33.11 -27.53 -51.83
CA PRO A 143 -32.29 -26.32 -51.85
C PRO A 143 -32.68 -25.32 -50.76
N GLU A 144 -33.96 -25.18 -50.45
CA GLU A 144 -34.47 -24.27 -49.43
C GLU A 144 -34.00 -24.68 -48.02
N ARG A 145 -34.05 -25.98 -47.71
CA ARG A 145 -33.57 -26.53 -46.43
C ARG A 145 -32.09 -26.25 -46.25
N ASP A 146 -31.31 -26.55 -47.27
CA ASP A 146 -29.85 -26.42 -47.22
C ASP A 146 -29.45 -24.93 -47.08
N ALA A 147 -30.19 -24.02 -47.72
CA ALA A 147 -30.02 -22.57 -47.56
C ALA A 147 -30.37 -22.09 -46.14
N GLU A 148 -31.45 -22.59 -45.53
CA GLU A 148 -31.83 -22.22 -44.16
C GLU A 148 -30.79 -22.70 -43.13
N LEU A 149 -30.31 -23.94 -43.27
CA LEU A 149 -29.26 -24.52 -42.43
C LEU A 149 -27.94 -23.77 -42.59
N ALA A 150 -27.49 -23.53 -43.82
CA ALA A 150 -26.29 -22.76 -44.10
C ALA A 150 -26.40 -21.32 -43.54
N GLY A 151 -27.58 -20.70 -43.63
CA GLY A 151 -27.84 -19.40 -43.02
C GLY A 151 -27.74 -19.42 -41.50
N ALA A 152 -28.20 -20.48 -40.84
CA ALA A 152 -28.06 -20.66 -39.40
C ALA A 152 -26.61 -20.86 -38.97
N ASP A 153 -25.86 -21.69 -39.69
CA ASP A 153 -24.43 -21.90 -39.44
C ASP A 153 -23.61 -20.62 -39.63
N ASN A 154 -23.90 -19.85 -40.68
CA ASN A 154 -23.23 -18.57 -40.92
C ASN A 154 -23.48 -17.57 -39.77
N ARG A 155 -24.71 -17.46 -39.26
CA ARG A 155 -25.01 -16.59 -38.10
C ARG A 155 -24.20 -17.00 -36.86
N VAL A 156 -24.08 -18.29 -36.57
CA VAL A 156 -23.26 -18.77 -35.45
C VAL A 156 -21.80 -18.40 -35.66
N SER A 157 -21.26 -18.60 -36.87
CA SER A 157 -19.87 -18.25 -37.20
C SER A 157 -19.57 -16.76 -36.98
N ILE A 158 -20.47 -15.88 -37.43
CA ILE A 158 -20.33 -14.42 -37.26
C ILE A 158 -20.34 -14.04 -35.78
N GLU A 159 -21.27 -14.56 -34.98
CA GLU A 159 -21.33 -14.21 -33.56
C GLU A 159 -20.17 -14.81 -32.74
N ARG A 160 -19.70 -16.00 -33.10
CA ARG A 160 -18.47 -16.57 -32.50
C ARG A 160 -17.26 -15.71 -32.78
N ARG A 161 -17.10 -15.25 -34.02
CA ARG A 161 -16.02 -14.32 -34.37
C ARG A 161 -16.10 -13.03 -33.55
N ARG A 162 -17.29 -12.45 -33.39
CA ARG A 162 -17.47 -11.24 -32.55
C ARG A 162 -17.12 -11.48 -31.09
N HIS A 163 -17.52 -12.63 -30.55
CA HIS A 163 -17.12 -13.03 -29.20
C HIS A 163 -15.60 -13.17 -29.08
N ASP A 164 -14.94 -13.78 -30.06
CA ASP A 164 -13.49 -13.98 -30.07
C ASP A 164 -12.73 -12.66 -30.18
N GLU A 165 -13.24 -11.70 -30.93
CA GLU A 165 -12.71 -10.33 -31.01
C GLU A 165 -12.73 -9.65 -29.64
N ASP A 166 -13.87 -9.71 -28.92
CA ASP A 166 -13.98 -9.12 -27.58
C ASP A 166 -13.17 -9.89 -26.52
N ALA A 167 -13.14 -11.23 -26.60
CA ALA A 167 -12.34 -12.06 -25.71
C ALA A 167 -10.83 -11.82 -25.92
N SER A 168 -10.40 -11.63 -27.18
CA SER A 168 -9.02 -11.24 -27.50
C SER A 168 -8.69 -9.85 -26.97
N ALA A 169 -9.62 -8.89 -27.10
CA ALA A 169 -9.45 -7.55 -26.53
C ALA A 169 -9.31 -7.58 -25.00
N TYR A 170 -10.12 -8.40 -24.31
CA TYR A 170 -9.96 -8.64 -22.87
C TYR A 170 -8.59 -9.22 -22.56
N ASN A 171 -8.16 -10.25 -23.28
CA ASN A 171 -6.89 -10.94 -23.05
C ASN A 171 -5.69 -10.01 -23.29
N ALA A 172 -5.76 -9.15 -24.30
CA ALA A 172 -4.75 -8.12 -24.54
C ALA A 172 -4.70 -7.11 -23.40
N LEU A 173 -5.85 -6.63 -22.92
CA LEU A 173 -5.94 -5.70 -21.80
C LEU A 173 -5.40 -6.33 -20.50
N ALA A 174 -5.81 -7.56 -20.20
CA ALA A 174 -5.40 -8.32 -19.01
C ALA A 174 -3.91 -8.69 -18.96
N SER A 175 -3.18 -8.50 -20.06
CA SER A 175 -1.73 -8.74 -20.12
C SER A 175 -0.89 -7.64 -19.47
N GLY A 176 -1.46 -6.45 -19.22
CA GLY A 176 -0.77 -5.33 -18.58
C GLY A 176 -0.40 -5.59 -17.11
N LEU A 177 0.65 -4.94 -16.60
CA LEU A 177 1.12 -5.17 -15.22
C LEU A 177 0.10 -4.72 -14.17
N SER A 178 -0.50 -3.54 -14.36
CA SER A 178 -1.57 -3.00 -13.51
C SER A 178 -2.81 -3.90 -13.52
N GLU A 179 -3.14 -4.43 -14.69
CA GLU A 179 -4.29 -5.29 -14.94
C GLU A 179 -4.08 -6.68 -14.34
N GLN A 180 -2.88 -7.26 -14.45
CA GLN A 180 -2.54 -8.52 -13.77
C GLN A 180 -2.61 -8.38 -12.26
N LEU A 181 -2.13 -7.26 -11.69
CA LEU A 181 -2.23 -6.99 -10.27
C LEU A 181 -3.68 -6.79 -9.83
N ALA A 182 -4.46 -5.98 -10.56
CA ALA A 182 -5.88 -5.79 -10.31
C ALA A 182 -6.64 -7.12 -10.39
N ALA A 183 -6.35 -7.95 -11.39
CA ALA A 183 -6.98 -9.25 -11.55
C ALA A 183 -6.73 -10.18 -10.37
N ARG A 184 -5.50 -10.23 -9.86
CA ARG A 184 -5.15 -11.02 -8.67
C ARG A 184 -5.79 -10.48 -7.40
N LEU A 185 -5.76 -9.15 -7.20
CA LEU A 185 -6.29 -8.51 -6.00
C LEU A 185 -7.82 -8.58 -5.91
N PHE A 186 -8.51 -8.54 -7.05
CA PHE A 186 -9.98 -8.52 -7.11
C PHE A 186 -10.61 -9.82 -7.64
N GLY A 187 -9.82 -10.87 -7.87
CA GLY A 187 -10.33 -12.17 -8.34
C GLY A 187 -10.91 -12.14 -9.75
N LEU A 188 -10.43 -11.24 -10.62
CA LEU A 188 -10.82 -11.21 -12.03
C LEU A 188 -9.98 -12.24 -12.83
N PRO A 189 -10.54 -12.82 -13.91
CA PRO A 189 -9.81 -13.78 -14.71
C PRO A 189 -8.63 -13.11 -15.40
N THR A 190 -7.47 -13.75 -15.39
CA THR A 190 -6.29 -13.26 -16.12
C THR A 190 -6.39 -13.51 -17.63
N ARG A 191 -7.31 -14.38 -18.05
CA ARG A 191 -7.68 -14.61 -19.44
C ARG A 191 -9.09 -15.18 -19.53
N VAL A 192 -9.77 -14.93 -20.64
CA VAL A 192 -11.08 -15.50 -20.98
C VAL A 192 -10.89 -16.39 -22.22
N PRO A 193 -11.51 -17.59 -22.26
CA PRO A 193 -11.38 -18.49 -23.39
C PRO A 193 -12.03 -17.93 -24.65
N LEU A 194 -11.49 -18.33 -25.79
CA LEU A 194 -12.08 -18.11 -27.11
C LEU A 194 -13.16 -19.17 -27.39
N SER A 195 -14.00 -18.91 -28.39
CA SER A 195 -15.14 -19.76 -28.77
C SER A 195 -14.74 -21.19 -29.11
N ASN A 196 -13.58 -21.39 -29.75
CA ASN A 196 -13.01 -22.70 -30.06
C ASN A 196 -12.49 -23.46 -28.83
N GLU A 197 -12.11 -22.76 -27.76
CA GLU A 197 -11.64 -23.37 -26.51
C GLU A 197 -12.79 -23.83 -25.60
N ILE A 198 -13.96 -23.21 -25.77
CA ILE A 198 -15.17 -23.56 -25.02
C ILE A 198 -15.77 -24.86 -25.55
N ASP A 199 -15.80 -25.03 -26.87
CA ASP A 199 -16.36 -26.21 -27.53
C ASP A 199 -15.48 -27.47 -27.39
N ALA A 200 -14.20 -27.32 -27.02
CA ALA A 200 -13.24 -28.42 -26.92
C ALA A 200 -13.19 -29.11 -25.54
N ARG A 201 -14.06 -28.70 -24.59
CA ARG A 201 -14.20 -29.28 -23.24
C ARG A 201 -15.49 -30.06 -23.09
#